data_AF-A0A4Q9L1Y1-F1
#
_entry.id   AF-A0A4Q9L1Y1-F1
#
_cell.length_a   1.000
_cell.length_b   1.000
_cell.length_c   1.000
_cell.angle_alpha   90.00
_cell.angle_beta   90.00
_cell.angle_gamma   90.00
#
_symmetry.space_group_name_H-M   'P 1'
#
loop_
_entity.id
_entity.type
_entity.pdbx_description
1 polymer ?
#
loop_
_entity_poly.entity_id
_entity_poly.type
_entity_poly.pdbx_seq_one_letter_code
_entity_poly.pdbx_strand_id
1 'polypeptide(L)'
;MTNIDGFYIETSNILKEIIEKGGTIRNICYKKSQPAKYIALLQNVLTNYRKIKSIVKETGLFIKNKYLSVILCYEMLENRVFLKEYSDLIIKIKEQNIDLISYKPKKVFVRINKLKKNTNVLEGFDVLRTDIPDVYEILNDTLLYRNEFYKKYFFYIQNVVTCIPPYILNPGKRSFVVDCCAAPGNKTTHLSMLMNNKGKIYAFEKDKQRYKILKENVLNSGANNINTKCMDFLRTDPLDYKEVTHILADPSCTGSGLHPYYQKNTERIKKLSNFQKMLLNHCFKFPSVHKIVYSTCSIHEEENEEVVKEVLEKNPDFKLKKIRRMCSGKRGNKSYNFYKKVLKFYPSLELGTIGFFVAFFKRK
;
A
#
# COMPACT_ATOMS: atom_id res chain seq x y z
N MET A 1 10.70 -35.43 -1.41
CA MET A 1 9.79 -34.26 -1.29
C MET A 1 10.63 -33.03 -1.46
N THR A 2 10.38 -32.26 -2.51
CA THR A 2 11.05 -31.00 -2.81
C THR A 2 10.83 -30.05 -1.63
N ASN A 3 11.91 -29.54 -1.04
CA ASN A 3 11.82 -28.68 0.15
C ASN A 3 11.25 -27.31 -0.25
N ILE A 4 9.93 -27.15 -0.11
CA ILE A 4 9.21 -25.92 -0.46
C ILE A 4 9.48 -24.89 0.64
N ASP A 5 10.00 -23.72 0.25
CA ASP A 5 10.27 -22.59 1.16
C ASP A 5 9.02 -22.26 2.00
N GLY A 6 9.21 -22.15 3.33
CA GLY A 6 8.16 -21.83 4.29
C GLY A 6 7.40 -20.52 3.97
N PHE A 7 8.04 -19.60 3.24
CA PHE A 7 7.38 -18.41 2.70
C PHE A 7 6.17 -18.74 1.81
N TYR A 8 6.27 -19.74 0.92
CA TYR A 8 5.17 -20.12 0.03
C TYR A 8 4.05 -20.82 0.78
N ILE A 9 4.41 -21.66 1.76
CA ILE A 9 3.45 -22.32 2.65
C ILE A 9 2.65 -21.26 3.42
N GLU A 10 3.33 -20.30 4.06
CA GLU A 10 2.66 -19.25 4.80
C GLU A 10 1.82 -18.34 3.87
N THR A 11 2.33 -18.00 2.68
CA THR A 11 1.57 -17.22 1.70
C THR A 11 0.30 -17.94 1.27
N SER A 12 0.34 -19.27 1.13
CA SER A 12 -0.85 -20.08 0.80
C SER A 12 -1.92 -20.04 1.90
N ASN A 13 -1.50 -19.99 3.18
CA ASN A 13 -2.42 -19.85 4.32
C ASN A 13 -3.08 -18.46 4.33
N ILE A 14 -2.34 -17.41 3.99
CA ILE A 14 -2.88 -16.05 3.86
C ILE A 14 -3.86 -16.00 2.68
N LEU A 15 -3.52 -16.60 1.54
CA LEU A 15 -4.42 -16.69 0.38
C LEU A 15 -5.74 -17.37 0.73
N LYS A 16 -5.68 -18.48 1.50
CA LYS A 16 -6.86 -19.16 2.05
C LYS A 16 -7.73 -18.22 2.88
N GLU A 17 -7.12 -17.49 3.82
CA GLU A 17 -7.84 -16.56 4.70
C GLU A 17 -8.51 -15.42 3.92
N ILE A 18 -7.84 -14.86 2.91
CA ILE A 18 -8.41 -13.81 2.05
C ILE A 18 -9.62 -14.35 1.28
N ILE A 19 -9.50 -15.53 0.68
CA ILE A 19 -10.52 -16.09 -0.22
C ILE A 19 -11.71 -16.66 0.55
N GLU A 20 -11.49 -17.36 1.66
CA GLU A 20 -12.55 -18.04 2.41
C GLU A 20 -13.15 -17.17 3.51
N LYS A 21 -12.36 -16.29 4.15
CA LYS A 21 -12.80 -15.51 5.33
C LYS A 21 -12.98 -14.01 5.06
N GLY A 22 -12.74 -13.55 3.82
CA GLY A 22 -12.91 -12.14 3.45
C GLY A 22 -11.92 -11.19 4.12
N GLY A 23 -10.78 -11.70 4.61
CA GLY A 23 -9.71 -10.88 5.15
C GLY A 23 -9.04 -10.03 4.06
N THR A 24 -8.60 -8.83 4.39
CA THR A 24 -7.88 -7.97 3.42
C THR A 24 -6.40 -8.32 3.44
N ILE A 25 -5.76 -8.23 2.26
CA ILE A 25 -4.30 -8.40 2.11
C ILE A 25 -3.55 -7.56 3.16
N ARG A 26 -3.95 -6.29 3.35
CA ARG A 26 -3.32 -5.40 4.35
C ARG A 26 -3.50 -5.91 5.78
N ASN A 27 -4.70 -6.30 6.18
CA ASN A 27 -4.96 -6.70 7.56
C ASN A 27 -4.19 -7.96 7.98
N ILE A 28 -4.03 -8.90 7.05
CA ILE A 28 -3.36 -10.18 7.32
C ILE A 28 -1.85 -10.04 7.16
N CYS A 29 -1.39 -9.48 6.03
CA CYS A 29 0.04 -9.39 5.74
C CYS A 29 0.76 -8.41 6.65
N TYR A 30 0.16 -7.28 7.04
CA TYR A 30 0.83 -6.31 7.92
C TYR A 30 1.05 -6.79 9.35
N LYS A 31 0.64 -8.01 9.71
CA LYS A 31 0.98 -8.67 10.98
C LYS A 31 2.21 -9.59 10.85
N LYS A 32 2.76 -9.74 9.65
CA LYS A 32 3.89 -10.63 9.35
C LYS A 32 5.20 -9.84 9.25
N SER A 33 6.32 -10.51 9.49
CA SER A 33 7.66 -9.99 9.17
C SER A 33 7.76 -9.74 7.66
N GLN A 34 8.35 -8.63 7.22
CA GLN A 34 8.47 -8.27 5.79
C GLN A 34 7.13 -8.29 5.02
N PRO A 35 6.10 -7.54 5.47
CA PRO A 35 4.75 -7.64 4.92
C PRO A 35 4.67 -7.34 3.43
N ALA A 36 5.56 -6.49 2.91
CA ALA A 36 5.62 -6.15 1.49
C ALA A 36 5.86 -7.37 0.58
N LYS A 37 6.63 -8.37 1.04
CA LYS A 37 6.92 -9.60 0.30
C LYS A 37 5.64 -10.41 0.04
N TYR A 38 4.85 -10.63 1.08
CA TYR A 38 3.55 -11.31 0.98
C TYR A 38 2.55 -10.51 0.16
N ILE A 39 2.48 -9.19 0.37
CA ILE A 39 1.55 -8.31 -0.36
C ILE A 39 1.84 -8.34 -1.86
N ALA A 40 3.11 -8.28 -2.27
CA ALA A 40 3.49 -8.30 -3.68
C ALA A 40 3.04 -9.60 -4.37
N LEU A 41 3.42 -10.74 -3.80
CA LEU A 41 3.06 -12.06 -4.33
C LEU A 41 1.54 -12.26 -4.34
N LEU A 42 0.87 -12.01 -3.22
CA LEU A 42 -0.57 -12.20 -3.10
C LEU A 42 -1.33 -11.32 -4.07
N GLN A 43 -0.93 -10.07 -4.28
CA GLN A 43 -1.59 -9.22 -5.27
C GLN A 43 -1.51 -9.82 -6.68
N ASN A 44 -0.36 -10.39 -7.06
CA ASN A 44 -0.18 -10.96 -8.40
C ASN A 44 -0.97 -12.26 -8.57
N VAL A 45 -0.85 -13.18 -7.60
CA VAL A 45 -1.59 -14.44 -7.58
C VAL A 45 -3.09 -14.17 -7.60
N LEU A 46 -3.53 -13.24 -6.75
CA LEU A 46 -4.94 -12.88 -6.67
C LEU A 46 -5.41 -12.26 -7.98
N THR A 47 -4.65 -11.36 -8.63
CA THR A 47 -5.09 -10.79 -9.92
C THR A 47 -5.27 -11.86 -11.01
N ASN A 48 -4.52 -12.96 -10.93
CA ASN A 48 -4.56 -14.07 -11.89
C ASN A 48 -5.31 -15.32 -11.39
N TYR A 49 -5.94 -15.25 -10.22
CA TYR A 49 -6.35 -16.43 -9.46
C TYR A 49 -7.26 -17.36 -10.26
N ARG A 50 -8.23 -16.83 -11.03
CA ARG A 50 -9.16 -17.66 -11.82
C ARG A 50 -8.43 -18.48 -12.88
N LYS A 51 -7.53 -17.85 -13.64
CA LYS A 51 -6.76 -18.52 -14.69
C LYS A 51 -5.83 -19.56 -14.08
N ILE A 52 -5.04 -19.18 -13.08
CA ILE A 52 -4.11 -20.11 -12.40
C ILE A 52 -4.85 -21.29 -11.77
N LYS A 53 -6.00 -21.03 -11.12
CA LYS A 53 -6.83 -22.09 -10.53
C LYS A 53 -7.36 -23.06 -11.60
N SER A 54 -7.70 -22.59 -12.80
CA SER A 54 -8.09 -23.46 -13.92
C SER A 54 -6.94 -24.37 -14.32
N ILE A 55 -5.74 -23.80 -14.54
CA ILE A 55 -4.53 -24.56 -14.86
C ILE A 55 -4.26 -25.64 -13.82
N VAL A 56 -4.25 -25.26 -12.53
CA VAL A 56 -4.00 -26.20 -11.43
C VAL A 56 -5.01 -27.36 -11.44
N LYS A 57 -6.29 -27.07 -11.75
CA LYS A 57 -7.34 -28.07 -11.81
C LYS A 57 -7.18 -29.00 -13.01
N GLU A 58 -6.90 -28.45 -14.19
CA GLU A 58 -6.75 -29.20 -15.45
C GLU A 58 -5.49 -30.07 -15.46
N THR A 59 -4.41 -29.58 -14.86
CA THR A 59 -3.09 -30.25 -14.88
C THR A 59 -2.84 -31.14 -13.67
N GLY A 60 -3.70 -31.07 -12.65
CA GLY A 60 -3.55 -31.80 -11.40
C GLY A 60 -2.33 -31.40 -10.56
N LEU A 61 -1.81 -30.20 -10.76
CA LEU A 61 -0.62 -29.68 -10.09
C LEU A 61 -0.85 -29.53 -8.57
N PHE A 62 -0.11 -30.29 -7.76
CA PHE A 62 -0.12 -30.24 -6.28
C PHE A 62 -1.51 -30.37 -5.59
N ILE A 63 -2.46 -31.15 -6.12
CA ILE A 63 -3.89 -31.16 -5.69
C ILE A 63 -4.12 -31.23 -4.15
N LYS A 64 -3.21 -31.84 -3.38
CA LYS A 64 -3.34 -31.95 -1.90
C LYS A 64 -3.51 -30.61 -1.18
N ASN A 65 -2.94 -29.50 -1.68
CA ASN A 65 -3.14 -28.17 -1.10
C ASN A 65 -3.45 -27.14 -2.20
N LYS A 66 -4.74 -26.95 -2.49
CA LYS A 66 -5.23 -26.07 -3.56
C LYS A 66 -4.63 -24.65 -3.55
N TYR A 67 -4.35 -24.07 -2.39
CA TYR A 67 -3.81 -22.72 -2.30
C TYR A 67 -2.31 -22.69 -2.55
N LEU A 68 -1.58 -23.68 -2.02
CA LEU A 68 -0.15 -23.80 -2.29
C LEU A 68 0.09 -24.14 -3.78
N SER A 69 -0.75 -24.97 -4.38
CA SER A 69 -0.74 -25.25 -5.83
C SER A 69 -0.81 -23.97 -6.63
N VAL A 70 -1.75 -23.08 -6.27
CA VAL A 70 -1.94 -21.81 -6.98
C VAL A 70 -0.73 -20.89 -6.82
N ILE A 71 -0.16 -20.79 -5.60
CA ILE A 71 1.04 -19.99 -5.35
C ILE A 71 2.24 -20.50 -6.16
N LEU A 72 2.52 -21.81 -6.10
CA LEU A 72 3.67 -22.41 -6.78
C LEU A 72 3.49 -22.42 -8.29
N CYS A 73 2.27 -22.69 -8.79
CA CYS A 73 1.96 -22.59 -10.21
C CYS A 73 2.29 -21.19 -10.74
N TYR A 74 1.84 -20.15 -10.02
CA TYR A 74 2.16 -18.77 -10.39
C TYR A 74 3.66 -18.50 -10.41
N GLU A 75 4.38 -18.85 -9.34
CA GLU A 75 5.82 -18.59 -9.24
C GLU A 75 6.65 -19.37 -10.28
N MET A 76 6.23 -20.57 -10.66
CA MET A 76 6.86 -21.34 -11.73
C MET A 76 6.57 -20.75 -13.11
N LEU A 77 5.34 -20.28 -13.36
CA LEU A 77 5.01 -19.55 -14.57
C LEU A 77 5.86 -18.27 -14.71
N GLU A 78 6.14 -17.61 -13.59
CA GLU A 78 7.01 -16.43 -13.51
C GLU A 78 8.52 -16.74 -13.51
N ASN A 79 8.93 -18.01 -13.64
CA ASN A 79 10.33 -18.45 -13.54
C ASN A 79 11.03 -18.06 -12.22
N ARG A 80 10.28 -17.79 -11.15
CA ARG A 80 10.83 -17.44 -9.81
C ARG A 80 11.10 -18.67 -8.96
N VAL A 81 10.40 -19.77 -9.25
CA VAL A 81 10.54 -21.08 -8.61
C VAL A 81 10.77 -22.13 -9.69
N PHE A 82 11.70 -23.06 -9.42
CA PHE A 82 11.96 -24.21 -10.28
C PHE A 82 11.77 -25.51 -9.50
N LEU A 83 10.86 -26.36 -9.96
CA LEU A 83 10.62 -27.69 -9.42
C LEU A 83 10.78 -28.68 -10.58
N LYS A 84 11.86 -29.46 -10.55
CA LYS A 84 12.30 -30.32 -11.66
C LYS A 84 11.21 -31.29 -12.13
N GLU A 85 10.44 -31.84 -11.19
CA GLU A 85 9.35 -32.79 -11.48
C GLU A 85 8.18 -32.17 -12.28
N TYR A 86 8.09 -30.84 -12.36
CA TYR A 86 7.03 -30.12 -13.07
C TYR A 86 7.56 -29.22 -14.20
N SER A 87 8.87 -29.28 -14.55
CA SER A 87 9.46 -28.40 -15.56
C SER A 87 8.78 -28.53 -16.91
N ASP A 88 8.61 -29.77 -17.38
CA ASP A 88 8.07 -30.07 -18.71
C ASP A 88 6.59 -29.70 -18.81
N LEU A 89 5.86 -29.91 -17.72
CA LEU A 89 4.46 -29.51 -17.62
C LEU A 89 4.33 -27.98 -17.66
N ILE A 90 5.18 -27.23 -16.94
CA ILE A 90 5.18 -25.77 -16.98
C ILE A 90 5.55 -25.24 -18.36
N ILE A 91 6.51 -25.86 -19.05
CA ILE A 91 6.85 -25.49 -20.44
C ILE A 91 5.63 -25.68 -21.34
N LYS A 92 4.94 -26.82 -21.28
CA LYS A 92 3.70 -27.06 -22.05
C LYS A 92 2.58 -26.08 -21.70
N ILE A 93 2.36 -25.81 -20.41
CA ILE A 93 1.36 -24.82 -19.97
C ILE A 93 1.68 -23.46 -20.59
N LYS A 94 2.97 -23.09 -20.63
CA LYS A 94 3.42 -21.82 -21.19
C LYS A 94 3.15 -21.72 -22.69
N GLU A 95 3.42 -22.78 -23.43
CA GLU A 95 3.17 -22.86 -24.87
C GLU A 95 1.66 -22.82 -25.19
N GLN A 96 0.82 -23.48 -24.39
CA GLN A 96 -0.62 -23.58 -24.61
C GLN A 96 -1.42 -22.37 -24.11
N ASN A 97 -0.89 -21.67 -23.11
CA ASN A 97 -1.55 -20.52 -22.49
C ASN A 97 -0.77 -19.24 -22.75
N ILE A 98 -0.61 -18.89 -24.03
CA ILE A 98 0.06 -17.66 -24.45
C ILE A 98 -0.58 -16.43 -23.77
N ASP A 99 -1.88 -16.44 -23.46
CA ASP A 99 -2.59 -15.37 -22.74
C ASP A 99 -2.40 -15.33 -21.21
N LEU A 100 -1.76 -16.34 -20.62
CA LEU A 100 -1.22 -16.28 -19.27
C LEU A 100 0.17 -15.63 -19.26
N ILE A 101 0.88 -15.65 -20.39
CA ILE A 101 2.21 -15.04 -20.58
C ILE A 101 2.14 -13.67 -21.25
N SER A 102 1.08 -13.37 -22.02
CA SER A 102 0.80 -12.01 -22.56
C SER A 102 0.46 -11.01 -21.45
N TYR A 103 0.49 -11.47 -20.20
CA TYR A 103 0.43 -10.68 -19.01
C TYR A 103 1.62 -9.73 -18.94
N LYS A 104 1.38 -8.45 -19.26
CA LYS A 104 2.33 -7.37 -18.96
C LYS A 104 2.75 -7.54 -17.48
N PRO A 105 4.05 -7.73 -17.17
CA PRO A 105 4.49 -7.85 -15.80
C PRO A 105 3.99 -6.64 -15.04
N LYS A 106 3.38 -6.88 -13.88
CA LYS A 106 2.88 -5.79 -13.06
C LYS A 106 4.06 -4.91 -12.70
N LYS A 107 4.00 -3.65 -13.12
CA LYS A 107 5.08 -2.69 -12.87
C LYS A 107 5.41 -2.67 -11.38
N VAL A 108 6.68 -2.94 -11.07
CA VAL A 108 7.20 -2.91 -9.71
C VAL A 108 7.78 -1.53 -9.48
N PHE A 109 7.45 -0.94 -8.33
CA PHE A 109 7.94 0.37 -7.97
C PHE A 109 8.77 0.28 -6.69
N VAL A 110 9.87 1.03 -6.67
CA VAL A 110 10.70 1.24 -5.50
C VAL A 110 10.71 2.70 -5.11
N ARG A 111 10.71 2.97 -3.81
CA ARG A 111 11.03 4.29 -3.26
C ARG A 111 12.38 4.23 -2.57
N ILE A 112 13.32 5.06 -3.00
CA ILE A 112 14.63 5.19 -2.38
C ILE A 112 14.51 5.82 -0.99
N ASN A 113 15.33 5.35 -0.05
CA ASN A 113 15.45 5.92 1.27
C ASN A 113 16.68 6.83 1.35
N LYS A 114 16.49 8.12 1.09
CA LYS A 114 17.57 9.11 1.15
C LYS A 114 18.12 9.38 2.56
N LEU A 115 17.49 8.84 3.61
CA LEU A 115 18.04 8.91 4.96
C LEU A 115 19.26 7.99 5.12
N LYS A 116 19.35 6.93 4.31
CA LYS A 116 20.54 6.07 4.23
C LYS A 116 21.44 6.58 3.11
N LYS A 117 22.63 7.07 3.48
CA LYS A 117 23.63 7.56 2.51
C LYS A 117 24.18 6.39 1.69
N ASN A 118 23.76 6.28 0.43
CA ASN A 118 24.39 5.44 -0.59
C ASN A 118 23.90 5.87 -1.98
N THR A 119 24.79 6.04 -2.95
CA THR A 119 24.48 6.53 -4.31
C THR A 119 24.09 5.44 -5.30
N ASN A 120 24.39 4.17 -5.01
CA ASN A 120 24.30 3.07 -5.99
C ASN A 120 23.28 2.00 -5.60
N VAL A 121 22.24 2.37 -4.85
CA VAL A 121 21.24 1.41 -4.32
C VAL A 121 20.41 0.70 -5.40
N LEU A 122 20.41 1.20 -6.64
CA LEU A 122 19.75 0.59 -7.79
C LEU A 122 20.74 0.13 -8.88
N GLU A 123 22.03 0.03 -8.57
CA GLU A 123 23.01 -0.51 -9.51
C GLU A 123 22.63 -1.95 -9.92
N GLY A 124 22.67 -2.22 -11.23
CA GLY A 124 22.23 -3.50 -11.81
C GLY A 124 20.72 -3.60 -12.10
N PHE A 125 19.93 -2.56 -11.80
CA PHE A 125 18.52 -2.50 -12.18
C PHE A 125 18.28 -1.52 -13.34
N ASP A 126 17.45 -1.94 -14.29
CA ASP A 126 16.90 -1.08 -15.33
C ASP A 126 15.70 -0.33 -14.75
N VAL A 127 15.76 1.01 -14.77
CA VAL A 127 14.80 1.84 -14.04
C VAL A 127 14.21 2.97 -14.87
N LEU A 128 12.92 3.22 -14.68
CA LEU A 128 12.25 4.42 -15.20
C LEU A 128 11.88 5.36 -14.06
N ARG A 129 12.07 6.66 -14.27
CA ARG A 129 11.64 7.69 -13.31
C ARG A 129 10.13 7.82 -13.32
N THR A 130 9.54 8.06 -12.15
CA THR A 130 8.12 8.39 -12.03
C THR A 130 7.92 9.89 -11.76
N ASP A 131 6.66 10.34 -11.75
CA ASP A 131 6.27 11.70 -11.38
C ASP A 131 6.55 12.05 -9.91
N ILE A 132 6.86 11.05 -9.09
CA ILE A 132 7.16 11.20 -7.67
C ILE A 132 8.68 11.11 -7.50
N PRO A 133 9.33 12.15 -6.92
CA PRO A 133 10.76 12.10 -6.66
C PRO A 133 11.15 10.87 -5.86
N ASP A 134 12.31 10.31 -6.19
CA ASP A 134 12.90 9.14 -5.52
C ASP A 134 12.08 7.86 -5.64
N VAL A 135 11.07 7.84 -6.52
CA VAL A 135 10.29 6.67 -6.85
C VAL A 135 10.55 6.27 -8.29
N TYR A 136 10.91 5.00 -8.47
CA TYR A 136 11.32 4.42 -9.75
C TYR A 136 10.49 3.18 -10.05
N GLU A 137 10.17 2.98 -11.32
CA GLU A 137 9.71 1.69 -11.85
C GLU A 137 10.94 0.83 -12.13
N ILE A 138 10.90 -0.44 -11.71
CA ILE A 138 11.93 -1.44 -11.98
C ILE A 138 11.47 -2.32 -13.13
N LEU A 139 12.25 -2.39 -14.21
CA LEU A 139 11.93 -3.16 -15.42
C LEU A 139 12.38 -4.63 -15.29
N ASN A 140 13.48 -4.88 -14.59
CA ASN A 140 14.02 -6.20 -14.30
C ASN A 140 13.85 -6.54 -12.80
N ASP A 141 12.63 -6.96 -12.40
CA ASP A 141 12.24 -7.14 -10.99
C ASP A 141 12.67 -8.48 -10.36
N THR A 142 13.25 -9.39 -11.15
CA THR A 142 13.69 -10.70 -10.69
C THR A 142 14.74 -10.50 -9.59
N LEU A 143 14.41 -10.92 -8.36
CA LEU A 143 15.28 -10.86 -7.16
C LEU A 143 15.27 -9.56 -6.33
N LEU A 144 14.40 -8.59 -6.62
CA LEU A 144 14.34 -7.33 -5.85
C LEU A 144 14.18 -7.53 -4.33
N TYR A 145 13.41 -8.55 -3.93
CA TYR A 145 13.18 -8.90 -2.51
C TYR A 145 14.35 -9.64 -1.84
N ARG A 146 15.28 -10.20 -2.62
CA ARG A 146 16.51 -10.84 -2.12
C ARG A 146 17.66 -9.85 -1.99
N ASN A 147 17.55 -8.68 -2.62
CA ASN A 147 18.57 -7.65 -2.63
C ASN A 147 18.89 -7.17 -1.20
N GLU A 148 20.18 -7.05 -0.88
CA GLU A 148 20.66 -6.62 0.44
C GLU A 148 20.27 -5.18 0.78
N PHE A 149 20.22 -4.28 -0.20
CA PHE A 149 19.75 -2.90 -0.01
C PHE A 149 18.26 -2.86 0.38
N TYR A 150 17.44 -3.74 -0.18
CA TYR A 150 16.04 -3.88 0.25
C TYR A 150 15.95 -4.36 1.70
N LYS A 151 16.65 -5.46 2.05
CA LYS A 151 16.65 -6.01 3.42
C LYS A 151 17.17 -5.01 4.45
N LYS A 152 18.12 -4.17 4.05
CA LYS A 152 18.70 -3.10 4.86
C LYS A 152 17.98 -1.76 4.69
N TYR A 153 16.75 -1.72 4.15
CA TYR A 153 15.90 -0.52 4.09
C TYR A 153 16.52 0.68 3.36
N PHE A 154 17.42 0.46 2.41
CA PHE A 154 17.93 1.51 1.51
C PHE A 154 16.92 1.89 0.44
N PHE A 155 15.97 1.00 0.14
CA PHE A 155 14.77 1.31 -0.62
C PHE A 155 13.59 0.46 -0.15
N TYR A 156 12.40 0.86 -0.57
CA TYR A 156 11.14 0.20 -0.24
C TYR A 156 10.44 -0.23 -1.51
N ILE A 157 10.02 -1.49 -1.57
CA ILE A 157 9.08 -1.95 -2.61
C ILE A 157 7.71 -1.38 -2.25
N GLN A 158 7.26 -0.39 -3.02
CA GLN A 158 6.06 0.38 -2.70
C GLN A 158 5.41 0.92 -3.97
N ASN A 159 4.13 0.61 -4.18
CA ASN A 159 3.38 1.12 -5.33
C ASN A 159 3.38 2.66 -5.39
N VAL A 160 3.64 3.23 -6.56
CA VAL A 160 3.79 4.67 -6.79
C VAL A 160 2.64 5.50 -6.22
N VAL A 161 1.39 5.04 -6.35
CA VAL A 161 0.22 5.83 -5.89
C VAL A 161 0.17 5.96 -4.36
N THR A 162 0.80 5.04 -3.63
CA THR A 162 0.88 5.11 -2.15
C THR A 162 1.98 6.07 -1.67
N CYS A 163 2.86 6.54 -2.56
CA CYS A 163 3.86 7.58 -2.30
C CYS A 163 3.28 9.00 -2.46
N ILE A 164 2.14 9.12 -3.13
CA ILE A 164 1.45 10.39 -3.40
C ILE A 164 1.01 11.11 -2.11
N PRO A 165 0.42 10.45 -1.09
CA PRO A 165 -0.09 11.17 0.07
C PRO A 165 0.99 11.92 0.88
N PRO A 166 2.14 11.31 1.25
CA PRO A 166 3.24 12.05 1.86
C PRO A 166 3.78 13.18 0.97
N TYR A 167 3.91 12.91 -0.33
CA TYR A 167 4.40 13.89 -1.31
C TYR A 167 3.49 15.12 -1.43
N ILE A 168 2.17 14.94 -1.39
CA ILE A 168 1.20 16.05 -1.40
C ILE A 168 1.20 16.80 -0.07
N LEU A 169 1.30 16.08 1.05
CA LEU A 169 1.32 16.71 2.38
C LEU A 169 2.52 17.66 2.50
N ASN A 170 3.65 17.26 1.92
CA ASN A 170 4.88 18.04 1.77
C ASN A 170 5.23 18.88 3.02
N PRO A 171 5.45 18.23 4.17
CA PRO A 171 5.84 18.94 5.39
C PRO A 171 7.22 19.58 5.22
N GLY A 172 7.40 20.79 5.76
CA GLY A 172 8.72 21.41 5.86
C GLY A 172 9.61 20.67 6.85
N LYS A 173 10.93 20.88 6.75
CA LYS A 173 11.94 20.20 7.59
C LYS A 173 11.72 20.38 9.10
N ARG A 174 11.08 21.46 9.55
CA ARG A 174 10.82 21.73 10.97
C ARG A 174 9.34 21.58 11.36
N SER A 175 8.52 20.99 10.49
CA SER A 175 7.11 20.75 10.79
C SER A 175 6.93 19.71 11.91
N PHE A 176 5.76 19.77 12.54
CA PHE A 176 5.23 18.72 13.39
C PHE A 176 4.11 18.02 12.65
N VAL A 177 4.24 16.71 12.50
CA VAL A 177 3.37 15.89 11.64
C VAL A 177 2.74 14.78 12.46
N VAL A 178 1.50 14.45 12.16
CA VAL A 178 0.84 13.24 12.65
C VAL A 178 0.60 12.27 11.49
N ASP A 179 0.87 10.99 11.71
CA ASP A 179 0.38 9.87 10.90
C ASP A 179 -0.61 9.06 11.74
N CYS A 180 -1.90 9.14 11.39
CA CYS A 180 -3.00 8.64 12.22
C CYS A 180 -3.06 7.10 12.30
N CYS A 181 -2.56 6.40 11.28
CA CYS A 181 -2.67 4.94 11.11
C CYS A 181 -1.39 4.41 10.45
N ALA A 182 -0.28 4.50 11.19
CA ALA A 182 1.05 4.50 10.61
C ALA A 182 1.56 3.13 10.14
N ALA A 183 1.10 2.01 10.73
CA ALA A 183 1.72 0.72 10.42
C ALA A 183 1.43 0.25 8.98
N PRO A 184 2.42 -0.30 8.27
CA PRO A 184 3.72 -0.77 8.78
C PRO A 184 4.83 0.31 8.79
N GLY A 185 4.54 1.56 8.44
CA GLY A 185 5.50 2.67 8.50
C GLY A 185 6.01 3.17 7.14
N ASN A 186 5.54 2.61 6.01
CA ASN A 186 6.03 3.04 4.69
C ASN A 186 5.73 4.53 4.44
N LYS A 187 4.53 5.03 4.72
CA LYS A 187 4.22 6.47 4.54
C LYS A 187 4.90 7.34 5.60
N THR A 188 4.96 6.87 6.85
CA THR A 188 5.62 7.55 7.97
C THR A 188 7.11 7.79 7.69
N THR A 189 7.82 6.77 7.23
CA THR A 189 9.23 6.89 6.83
C THR A 189 9.42 7.77 5.59
N HIS A 190 8.41 7.83 4.70
CA HIS A 190 8.41 8.81 3.60
C HIS A 190 8.40 10.25 4.14
N LEU A 191 7.51 10.54 5.11
CA LEU A 191 7.42 11.86 5.71
C LEU A 191 8.75 12.25 6.35
N SER A 192 9.38 11.33 7.08
CA SER A 192 10.70 11.54 7.69
C SER A 192 11.78 11.85 6.64
N MET A 193 11.78 11.13 5.53
CA MET A 193 12.67 11.39 4.40
C MET A 193 12.45 12.79 3.81
N LEU A 194 11.21 13.20 3.56
CA LEU A 194 10.87 14.53 3.03
C LEU A 194 11.31 15.64 4.01
N MET A 195 11.20 15.39 5.32
CA MET A 195 11.63 16.30 6.37
C MET A 195 13.15 16.25 6.63
N ASN A 196 13.89 15.40 5.91
CA ASN A 196 15.33 15.17 6.07
C ASN A 196 15.72 14.89 7.53
N ASN A 197 14.98 13.99 8.20
CA ASN A 197 15.21 13.63 9.60
C ASN A 197 15.12 14.80 10.61
N LYS A 198 14.47 15.92 10.24
CA LYS A 198 14.27 17.08 11.11
C LYS A 198 12.80 17.23 11.52
N GLY A 199 12.49 18.10 12.48
CA GLY A 199 11.13 18.26 12.99
C GLY A 199 10.68 17.05 13.81
N LYS A 200 9.38 16.76 13.84
CA LYS A 200 8.84 15.64 14.61
C LYS A 200 7.63 15.00 13.94
N ILE A 201 7.56 13.68 13.96
CA ILE A 201 6.44 12.90 13.44
C ILE A 201 5.86 12.05 14.59
N TYR A 202 4.58 12.21 14.89
CA TYR A 202 3.84 11.33 15.81
C TYR A 202 3.11 10.26 14.99
N ALA A 203 3.52 9.00 15.16
CA ALA A 203 3.03 7.88 14.36
C ALA A 203 2.19 6.93 15.21
N PHE A 204 0.87 6.94 15.01
CA PHE A 204 -0.08 6.17 15.82
C PHE A 204 -0.43 4.84 15.16
N GLU A 205 -0.46 3.76 15.94
CA GLU A 205 -1.05 2.48 15.54
C GLU A 205 -1.71 1.84 16.76
N LYS A 206 -2.99 1.47 16.62
CA LYS A 206 -3.76 0.90 17.74
C LYS A 206 -3.53 -0.61 17.93
N ASP A 207 -3.24 -1.33 16.85
CA ASP A 207 -3.02 -2.77 16.90
C ASP A 207 -1.61 -3.06 17.40
N LYS A 208 -1.50 -3.80 18.53
CA LYS A 208 -0.23 -4.10 19.19
C LYS A 208 0.75 -4.87 18.29
N GLN A 209 0.27 -5.76 17.42
CA GLN A 209 1.13 -6.55 16.54
C GLN A 209 1.68 -5.68 15.40
N ARG A 210 0.80 -4.90 14.76
CA ARG A 210 1.20 -3.94 13.72
C ARG A 210 2.10 -2.84 14.27
N TYR A 211 1.90 -2.43 15.52
CA TYR A 211 2.77 -1.46 16.19
C TYR A 211 4.20 -1.98 16.36
N LYS A 212 4.40 -3.26 16.70
CA LYS A 212 5.75 -3.88 16.78
C LYS A 212 6.47 -3.76 15.43
N ILE A 213 5.77 -4.07 14.34
CA ILE A 213 6.29 -3.97 12.97
C ILE A 213 6.60 -2.52 12.59
N LEU A 214 5.72 -1.57 12.95
CA LEU A 214 5.97 -0.15 12.76
C LEU A 214 7.26 0.29 13.48
N LYS A 215 7.42 -0.07 14.76
CA LYS A 215 8.59 0.29 15.57
C LYS A 215 9.88 -0.27 14.96
N GLU A 216 9.88 -1.53 14.55
CA GLU A 216 11.01 -2.18 13.88
C GLU A 216 11.36 -1.51 12.55
N ASN A 217 10.36 -1.27 11.69
CA ASN A 217 10.59 -0.63 10.39
C ASN A 217 11.09 0.81 10.52
N VAL A 218 10.60 1.56 11.51
CA VAL A 218 11.07 2.92 11.80
C VAL A 218 12.53 2.88 12.25
N LEU A 219 12.88 1.99 13.19
CA LEU A 219 14.26 1.82 13.65
C LEU A 219 15.20 1.47 12.49
N ASN A 220 14.84 0.47 11.69
CA ASN A 220 15.67 0.00 10.58
C ASN A 220 15.76 1.00 9.43
N SER A 221 14.81 1.93 9.30
CA SER A 221 14.82 2.96 8.25
C SER A 221 15.90 4.03 8.43
N GLY A 222 16.45 4.20 9.65
CA GLY A 222 17.31 5.33 9.98
C GLY A 222 16.56 6.65 10.20
N ALA A 223 15.23 6.58 10.42
CA ALA A 223 14.40 7.73 10.73
C ALA A 223 14.48 8.07 12.23
N ASN A 224 15.03 9.24 12.56
CA ASN A 224 15.31 9.64 13.95
C ASN A 224 14.30 10.63 14.54
N ASN A 225 13.42 11.17 13.69
CA ASN A 225 12.42 12.19 14.07
C ASN A 225 11.01 11.61 14.29
N ILE A 226 10.86 10.28 14.32
CA ILE A 226 9.57 9.60 14.47
C ILE A 226 9.37 9.12 15.91
N ASN A 227 8.30 9.58 16.55
CA ASN A 227 7.81 9.10 17.83
C ASN A 227 6.60 8.16 17.59
N THR A 228 6.82 6.85 17.76
CA THR A 228 5.77 5.84 17.54
C THR A 228 4.93 5.63 18.80
N LYS A 229 3.60 5.62 18.65
CA LYS A 229 2.63 5.47 19.74
C LYS A 229 1.71 4.26 19.50
N CYS A 230 1.72 3.31 20.43
CA CYS A 230 0.79 2.18 20.43
C CYS A 230 -0.55 2.61 21.05
N MET A 231 -1.32 3.40 20.32
CA MET A 231 -2.53 4.04 20.82
C MET A 231 -3.53 4.28 19.69
N ASP A 232 -4.82 4.27 20.04
CA ASP A 232 -5.86 4.73 19.13
C ASP A 232 -5.77 6.26 18.98
N PHE A 233 -5.51 6.73 17.76
CA PHE A 233 -5.42 8.14 17.44
C PHE A 233 -6.68 8.92 17.86
N LEU A 234 -7.87 8.31 17.79
CA LEU A 234 -9.13 8.94 18.22
C LEU A 234 -9.21 9.24 19.72
N ARG A 235 -8.31 8.64 20.53
CA ARG A 235 -8.22 8.87 21.97
C ARG A 235 -7.20 9.95 22.35
N THR A 236 -6.53 10.55 21.37
CA THR A 236 -5.63 11.69 21.62
C THR A 236 -6.43 12.94 21.96
N ASP A 237 -5.93 13.75 22.88
CA ASP A 237 -6.36 15.14 22.99
C ASP A 237 -5.58 16.00 21.98
N PRO A 238 -6.24 16.68 21.03
CA PRO A 238 -5.56 17.60 20.10
C PRO A 238 -4.72 18.70 20.79
N LEU A 239 -5.03 19.07 22.04
CA LEU A 239 -4.29 20.07 22.81
C LEU A 239 -2.91 19.60 23.25
N ASP A 240 -2.73 18.30 23.50
CA ASP A 240 -1.43 17.69 23.81
C ASP A 240 -0.45 17.76 22.63
N TYR A 241 -0.99 18.03 21.43
CA TYR A 241 -0.27 18.07 20.16
C TYR A 241 -0.52 19.40 19.43
N LYS A 242 -0.69 20.49 20.18
CA LYS A 242 -1.05 21.81 19.65
C LYS A 242 -0.08 22.35 18.60
N GLU A 243 1.17 21.88 18.57
CA GLU A 243 2.20 22.26 17.62
C GLU A 243 2.07 21.56 16.25
N VAL A 244 1.24 20.50 16.15
CA VAL A 244 1.04 19.75 14.91
C VAL A 244 0.45 20.65 13.84
N THR A 245 1.11 20.69 12.69
CA THR A 245 0.73 21.54 11.56
C THR A 245 0.24 20.75 10.35
N HIS A 246 0.64 19.49 10.25
CA HIS A 246 0.39 18.60 9.12
C HIS A 246 -0.15 17.27 9.62
N ILE A 247 -1.20 16.73 8.99
CA ILE A 247 -1.71 15.40 9.30
C ILE A 247 -1.80 14.54 8.03
N LEU A 248 -1.30 13.32 8.12
CA LEU A 248 -1.53 12.25 7.15
C LEU A 248 -2.60 11.30 7.71
N ALA A 249 -3.76 11.27 7.07
CA ALA A 249 -4.87 10.38 7.38
C ALA A 249 -4.98 9.27 6.30
N ASP A 250 -4.30 8.14 6.51
CA ASP A 250 -4.44 6.91 5.69
C ASP A 250 -5.11 5.79 6.52
N PRO A 251 -6.41 5.91 6.85
CA PRO A 251 -7.09 4.99 7.75
C PRO A 251 -7.28 3.60 7.15
N SER A 252 -7.66 2.67 8.03
CA SER A 252 -8.17 1.36 7.62
C SER A 252 -9.31 1.51 6.60
N CYS A 253 -9.15 0.80 5.48
CA CYS A 253 -10.05 0.82 4.34
C CYS A 253 -10.44 -0.63 3.99
N THR A 254 -11.45 -0.81 3.13
CA THR A 254 -11.81 -2.15 2.64
C THR A 254 -10.69 -2.87 1.90
N GLY A 255 -9.75 -2.12 1.33
CA GLY A 255 -8.67 -2.64 0.50
C GLY A 255 -9.16 -3.08 -0.88
N SER A 256 -10.38 -2.67 -1.28
CA SER A 256 -11.01 -3.04 -2.54
C SER A 256 -10.19 -2.66 -3.78
N GLY A 257 -9.37 -1.61 -3.68
CA GLY A 257 -8.45 -1.20 -4.74
C GLY A 257 -7.19 -2.05 -4.87
N LEU A 258 -6.90 -2.94 -3.92
CA LEU A 258 -5.68 -3.75 -3.94
C LEU A 258 -5.83 -5.01 -4.77
N HIS A 259 -7.05 -5.45 -5.04
CA HIS A 259 -7.27 -6.68 -5.79
C HIS A 259 -8.67 -6.70 -6.46
N PRO A 260 -8.77 -7.06 -7.76
CA PRO A 260 -10.05 -7.17 -8.48
C PRO A 260 -11.12 -8.11 -7.92
N TYR A 261 -10.82 -9.08 -7.04
CA TYR A 261 -11.84 -10.00 -6.50
C TYR A 261 -12.34 -9.63 -5.11
N TYR A 262 -12.18 -8.37 -4.68
CA TYR A 262 -12.85 -7.90 -3.48
C TYR A 262 -14.36 -8.07 -3.61
N GLN A 263 -14.96 -8.90 -2.77
CA GLN A 263 -16.40 -9.06 -2.69
C GLN A 263 -16.98 -7.91 -1.87
N LYS A 264 -17.91 -7.16 -2.46
CA LYS A 264 -18.53 -6.01 -1.81
C LYS A 264 -19.27 -6.49 -0.55
N ASN A 265 -18.81 -6.04 0.61
CA ASN A 265 -19.51 -6.19 1.89
C ASN A 265 -19.96 -4.80 2.35
N THR A 266 -21.25 -4.51 2.17
CA THR A 266 -21.85 -3.20 2.42
C THR A 266 -21.78 -2.80 3.88
N GLU A 267 -21.97 -3.75 4.81
CA GLU A 267 -21.88 -3.47 6.26
C GLU A 267 -20.46 -3.09 6.66
N ARG A 268 -19.46 -3.81 6.15
CA ARG A 268 -18.04 -3.51 6.36
C ARG A 268 -17.67 -2.14 5.79
N ILE A 269 -18.14 -1.82 4.58
CA ILE A 269 -17.94 -0.51 3.94
C ILE A 269 -18.51 0.59 4.83
N LYS A 270 -19.75 0.45 5.29
CA LYS A 270 -20.42 1.44 6.16
C LYS A 270 -19.68 1.63 7.47
N LYS A 271 -19.27 0.55 8.15
CA LYS A 271 -18.48 0.62 9.40
C LYS A 271 -17.15 1.34 9.20
N LEU A 272 -16.43 1.04 8.12
CA LEU A 272 -15.15 1.67 7.82
C LEU A 272 -15.29 3.14 7.40
N SER A 273 -16.31 3.46 6.59
CA SER A 273 -16.66 4.84 6.23
C SER A 273 -16.96 5.69 7.46
N ASN A 274 -17.77 5.18 8.40
CA ASN A 274 -18.05 5.87 9.66
C ASN A 274 -16.78 6.12 10.47
N PHE A 275 -15.89 5.12 10.58
CA PHE A 275 -14.60 5.29 11.24
C PHE A 275 -13.74 6.35 10.54
N GLN A 276 -13.70 6.37 9.22
CA GLN A 276 -12.95 7.36 8.42
C GLN A 276 -13.48 8.78 8.65
N LYS A 277 -14.81 8.95 8.69
CA LYS A 277 -15.48 10.21 9.03
C LYS A 277 -15.12 10.68 10.44
N MET A 278 -15.15 9.78 11.44
CA MET A 278 -14.74 10.10 12.82
C MET A 278 -13.27 10.54 12.89
N LEU A 279 -12.38 9.81 12.21
CA LEU A 279 -10.94 10.08 12.18
C LEU A 279 -10.63 11.43 11.55
N LEU A 280 -11.24 11.77 10.42
CA LEU A 280 -11.04 13.08 9.79
C LEU A 280 -11.60 14.22 10.63
N ASN A 281 -12.81 14.06 11.20
CA ASN A 281 -13.36 15.05 12.13
C ASN A 281 -12.43 15.29 13.33
N HIS A 282 -11.76 14.24 13.83
CA HIS A 282 -10.75 14.40 14.87
C HIS A 282 -9.52 15.18 14.39
N CYS A 283 -9.03 14.91 13.17
CA CYS A 283 -7.89 15.64 12.59
C CYS A 283 -8.14 17.16 12.51
N PHE A 284 -9.37 17.58 12.20
CA PHE A 284 -9.71 19.00 12.07
C PHE A 284 -9.69 19.76 13.40
N LYS A 285 -9.76 19.07 14.55
CA LYS A 285 -9.74 19.69 15.88
C LYS A 285 -8.36 20.18 16.34
N PHE A 286 -7.29 19.77 15.65
CA PHE A 286 -5.93 20.16 16.03
C PHE A 286 -5.69 21.65 15.71
N PRO A 287 -5.31 22.48 16.69
CA PRO A 287 -5.41 23.94 16.57
C PRO A 287 -4.48 24.52 15.50
N SER A 288 -3.23 24.04 15.40
CA SER A 288 -2.25 24.55 14.42
C SER A 288 -2.28 23.82 13.06
N VAL A 289 -3.15 22.82 12.91
CA VAL A 289 -3.22 22.03 11.67
C VAL A 289 -3.78 22.86 10.54
N HIS A 290 -2.99 23.01 9.50
CA HIS A 290 -3.38 23.74 8.30
C HIS A 290 -3.27 22.92 7.01
N LYS A 291 -2.72 21.70 7.07
CA LYS A 291 -2.69 20.74 5.94
C LYS A 291 -3.04 19.34 6.41
N ILE A 292 -4.00 18.71 5.73
CA ILE A 292 -4.39 17.32 5.98
C ILE A 292 -4.48 16.60 4.64
N VAL A 293 -3.81 15.46 4.50
CA VAL A 293 -4.00 14.59 3.34
C VAL A 293 -4.72 13.33 3.78
N TYR A 294 -5.87 13.09 3.17
CA TYR A 294 -6.66 11.87 3.32
C TYR A 294 -6.39 10.93 2.15
N SER A 295 -6.17 9.65 2.42
CA SER A 295 -6.08 8.64 1.38
C SER A 295 -6.70 7.31 1.77
N THR A 296 -7.17 6.57 0.76
CA THR A 296 -7.61 5.19 0.95
C THR A 296 -7.10 4.31 -0.19
N CYS A 297 -7.06 3.02 0.10
CA CYS A 297 -6.87 1.92 -0.84
C CYS A 297 -8.20 1.37 -1.40
N SER A 298 -9.26 2.19 -1.44
CA SER A 298 -10.61 1.78 -1.82
C SER A 298 -11.03 2.41 -3.15
N ILE A 299 -11.85 1.68 -3.91
CA ILE A 299 -12.52 2.20 -5.10
C ILE A 299 -13.96 2.69 -4.80
N HIS A 300 -14.47 2.43 -3.59
CA HIS A 300 -15.85 2.74 -3.19
C HIS A 300 -16.01 4.23 -2.85
N GLU A 301 -17.09 4.85 -3.33
CA GLU A 301 -17.36 6.26 -3.07
C GLU A 301 -17.72 6.51 -1.61
N GLU A 302 -18.34 5.51 -0.97
CA GLU A 302 -18.74 5.50 0.43
C GLU A 302 -17.53 5.70 1.37
N GLU A 303 -16.33 5.26 0.97
CA GLU A 303 -15.06 5.46 1.70
C GLU A 303 -14.25 6.66 1.19
N ASN A 304 -14.70 7.31 0.12
CA ASN A 304 -13.92 8.30 -0.62
C ASN A 304 -14.66 9.64 -0.69
N GLU A 305 -15.37 9.89 -1.78
CA GLU A 305 -16.07 11.15 -1.99
C GLU A 305 -17.16 11.42 -0.94
N GLU A 306 -17.90 10.41 -0.49
CA GLU A 306 -18.94 10.57 0.52
C GLU A 306 -18.34 11.03 1.87
N VAL A 307 -17.24 10.41 2.30
CA VAL A 307 -16.48 10.82 3.48
C VAL A 307 -16.05 12.28 3.35
N VAL A 308 -15.46 12.64 2.21
CA VAL A 308 -14.97 14.01 1.95
C VAL A 308 -16.11 15.03 1.98
N LYS A 309 -17.26 14.71 1.39
CA LYS A 309 -18.44 15.57 1.39
C LYS A 309 -18.90 15.86 2.82
N GLU A 310 -19.17 14.83 3.60
CA GLU A 310 -19.74 14.97 4.95
C GLU A 310 -18.81 15.68 5.93
N VAL A 311 -17.50 15.43 5.84
CA VAL A 311 -16.56 16.09 6.77
C VAL A 311 -16.34 17.57 6.40
N LEU A 312 -16.45 17.96 5.13
CA LEU A 312 -16.38 19.38 4.75
C LEU A 312 -17.59 20.16 5.22
N GLU A 313 -18.78 19.56 5.19
CA GLU A 313 -20.01 20.19 5.70
C GLU A 313 -19.89 20.51 7.21
N LYS A 314 -19.20 19.66 7.98
CA LYS A 314 -19.00 19.83 9.43
C LYS A 314 -17.79 20.69 9.81
N ASN A 315 -16.87 20.94 8.90
CA ASN A 315 -15.60 21.63 9.19
C ASN A 315 -15.37 22.79 8.19
N PRO A 316 -16.15 23.88 8.32
CA PRO A 316 -16.14 24.99 7.36
C PRO A 316 -14.81 25.73 7.31
N ASP A 317 -13.94 25.61 8.31
CA ASP A 317 -12.60 26.22 8.33
C ASP A 317 -11.61 25.56 7.38
N PHE A 318 -11.98 24.42 6.79
CA PHE A 318 -11.14 23.71 5.84
C PHE A 318 -11.76 23.73 4.44
N LYS A 319 -10.89 23.68 3.42
CA LYS A 319 -11.26 23.56 2.01
C LYS A 319 -10.37 22.55 1.32
N LEU A 320 -10.89 21.92 0.27
CA LEU A 320 -10.06 21.11 -0.62
C LEU A 320 -9.18 21.99 -1.49
N LYS A 321 -7.88 21.67 -1.54
CA LYS A 321 -6.94 22.22 -2.50
C LYS A 321 -6.80 21.27 -3.69
N LYS A 322 -6.84 21.82 -4.89
CA LYS A 322 -6.69 21.06 -6.14
C LYS A 322 -5.32 20.38 -6.16
N ILE A 323 -5.32 19.07 -6.32
CA ILE A 323 -4.11 18.27 -6.50
C ILE A 323 -3.70 18.30 -7.99
N ARG A 324 -2.41 18.55 -8.28
CA ARG A 324 -1.83 18.39 -9.62
C ARG A 324 -2.03 16.95 -10.08
N ARG A 325 -2.47 16.73 -11.33
CA ARG A 325 -2.50 15.36 -11.87
C ARG A 325 -1.06 14.84 -11.90
N MET A 326 -0.88 13.64 -11.36
CA MET A 326 0.38 12.92 -11.31
C MET A 326 0.08 11.44 -11.52
N CYS A 327 1.01 10.75 -12.17
CA CYS A 327 0.82 9.40 -12.68
C CYS A 327 -0.47 9.32 -13.51
N SER A 328 -1.16 8.18 -13.48
CA SER A 328 -2.44 7.96 -14.16
C SER A 328 -3.67 8.53 -13.42
N GLY A 329 -3.48 9.52 -12.54
CA GLY A 329 -4.51 10.04 -11.65
C GLY A 329 -5.70 10.67 -12.38
N LYS A 330 -6.87 10.07 -12.22
CA LYS A 330 -8.17 10.59 -12.69
C LYS A 330 -8.78 11.54 -11.65
N ARG A 331 -9.80 12.29 -12.06
CA ARG A 331 -10.61 13.13 -11.14
C ARG A 331 -11.70 12.28 -10.48
N GLY A 332 -12.30 12.82 -9.42
CA GLY A 332 -13.41 12.17 -8.71
C GLY A 332 -14.68 12.02 -9.55
N ASN A 333 -15.72 11.42 -8.98
CA ASN A 333 -17.03 11.35 -9.62
C ASN A 333 -17.62 12.78 -9.81
N LYS A 334 -18.10 13.08 -11.01
CA LYS A 334 -18.66 14.39 -11.40
C LYS A 334 -19.91 14.79 -10.61
N SER A 335 -20.59 13.85 -9.97
CA SER A 335 -21.74 14.14 -9.08
C SER A 335 -21.34 15.00 -7.87
N TYR A 336 -20.06 15.03 -7.49
CA TYR A 336 -19.55 15.86 -6.41
C TYR A 336 -18.96 17.16 -6.94
N ASN A 337 -19.38 18.31 -6.40
CA ASN A 337 -18.90 19.63 -6.83
C ASN A 337 -17.35 19.80 -6.74
N PHE A 338 -16.68 19.00 -5.91
CA PHE A 338 -15.24 19.01 -5.70
C PHE A 338 -14.49 17.98 -6.54
N TYR A 339 -15.11 17.28 -7.49
CA TYR A 339 -14.50 16.18 -8.25
C TYR A 339 -13.14 16.54 -8.89
N LYS A 340 -12.98 17.80 -9.34
CA LYS A 340 -11.73 18.31 -9.94
C LYS A 340 -10.60 18.47 -8.93
N LYS A 341 -10.87 18.43 -7.62
CA LYS A 341 -9.92 18.71 -6.54
C LYS A 341 -9.29 17.45 -5.95
N VAL A 342 -9.91 16.30 -6.11
CA VAL A 342 -9.42 14.99 -5.64
C VAL A 342 -8.71 14.22 -6.76
N LEU A 343 -7.98 13.17 -6.40
CA LEU A 343 -7.40 12.19 -7.32
C LEU A 343 -7.91 10.78 -7.04
N LYS A 344 -8.25 10.06 -8.12
CA LYS A 344 -8.64 8.66 -8.12
C LYS A 344 -7.74 7.85 -9.04
N PHE A 345 -7.41 6.66 -8.59
CA PHE A 345 -6.67 5.66 -9.33
C PHE A 345 -7.52 4.39 -9.38
N TYR A 346 -7.44 3.70 -10.49
CA TYR A 346 -8.09 2.40 -10.68
C TYR A 346 -7.02 1.33 -10.83
N PRO A 347 -7.32 0.07 -10.45
CA PRO A 347 -6.43 -1.04 -10.75
C PRO A 347 -6.14 -1.10 -12.26
N SER A 348 -4.86 -1.11 -12.62
CA SER A 348 -4.40 -1.26 -14.01
C SER A 348 -3.06 -1.97 -14.02
N LEU A 349 -2.99 -3.07 -14.76
CA LEU A 349 -1.73 -3.82 -14.95
C LEU A 349 -0.75 -3.04 -15.80
N GLU A 350 -1.23 -2.48 -16.90
CA GLU A 350 -0.45 -1.65 -17.82
C GLU A 350 0.17 -0.44 -17.13
N LEU A 351 -0.57 0.23 -16.25
CA LEU A 351 -0.08 1.41 -15.53
C LEU A 351 0.55 1.05 -14.19
N GLY A 352 0.49 -0.23 -13.78
CA GLY A 352 0.96 -0.71 -12.49
C GLY A 352 0.26 -0.09 -11.29
N THR A 353 -0.91 0.54 -11.47
CA THR A 353 -1.61 1.24 -10.39
C THR A 353 -2.58 0.32 -9.65
N ILE A 354 -2.70 0.55 -8.34
CA ILE A 354 -3.79 0.01 -7.53
C ILE A 354 -4.96 1.01 -7.50
N GLY A 355 -6.15 0.52 -7.12
CA GLY A 355 -7.26 1.39 -6.75
C GLY A 355 -6.88 2.23 -5.52
N PHE A 356 -6.98 3.55 -5.65
CA PHE A 356 -6.51 4.48 -4.63
C PHE A 356 -7.24 5.82 -4.73
N PHE A 357 -7.42 6.50 -3.60
CA PHE A 357 -8.05 7.81 -3.52
C PHE A 357 -7.21 8.77 -2.70
N VAL A 358 -7.16 10.04 -3.11
CA VAL A 358 -6.46 11.10 -2.38
C VAL A 358 -7.26 12.40 -2.38
N ALA A 359 -7.43 12.98 -1.19
CA ALA A 359 -7.98 14.32 -0.98
C ALA A 359 -7.01 15.15 -0.12
N PHE A 360 -6.85 16.44 -0.48
CA PHE A 360 -5.97 17.36 0.22
C PHE A 360 -6.76 18.53 0.78
N PHE A 361 -6.85 18.62 2.10
CA PHE A 361 -7.50 19.69 2.83
C PHE A 361 -6.46 20.71 3.28
N LYS A 362 -6.83 21.99 3.18
CA LYS A 362 -6.08 23.12 3.71
C LYS A 362 -7.01 23.95 4.58
N ARG A 363 -6.55 24.39 5.76
CA ARG A 363 -7.26 25.40 6.55
C ARG A 363 -7.36 26.69 5.73
N LYS A 364 -8.50 27.38 5.83
CA LYS A 364 -8.89 28.44 4.91
C LYS A 364 -7.93 29.61 4.88
#